data_AF-A0A101HZE3-F1
#
_entry.id   AF-A0A101HZE3-F1
#
_cell.length_a   1.000
_cell.length_b   1.000
_cell.length_c   1.000
_cell.angle_alpha   90.00
_cell.angle_beta   90.00
_cell.angle_gamma   90.00
#
_symmetry.space_group_name_H-M   'P 1'
#
loop_
_entity.id
_entity.type
_entity.pdbx_description
1 polymer ?
#
loop_
_entity_poly.entity_id
_entity_poly.type
_entity_poly.pdbx_seq_one_letter_code
_entity_poly.pdbx_strand_id
1 'polypeptide(L)'
;MVKSLLKNYLKELSNTYQRGDAREESYYQHLSTLIKSLSGTLQFKNIDVTSLPKRTDAGNPDFRIWDGKNHITGYIEAKDPSNTNLDIIETSEQLKRYCSTFPNVILTNFYEFRLYRNGERIKEVMIGRPILARKLQAPPPAENIAELKDLFETFFSFSLPSIKTARSLAIELAKRTRFLRDEVIAVELAENDGKGHKQIIGFYEAFKKYLITTLTEKQFADLYAQTITYGLFAARTRANGEFNRIMAYNYIPSTIGILRDVFRFISLEDPPKSLQVIVDDIAELLWVTEAKKILDEYYHSGKGSDPIIHFYETFLSTYDPGIREKRGVYYTPEPVVNYIVKAIHSILKTHFNLSDGLANQEVKLLDPAGGTLTFPAKAINLAADEYSSKYGKGGLHHWIKNHILNNFHAFELMMAPYAIGHLKMGFILDELGYKLADDERFKLYLTNTLEMEEIKQIAIPGISSLSEESHLAGKVKKENQ
;
A
#
# COMPACT_ATOMS: atom_id res chain seq x y z
N MET A 1 2.86 38.81 16.49
CA MET A 1 2.93 38.33 15.09
C MET A 1 1.68 37.55 14.70
N VAL A 2 1.35 36.42 15.36
CA VAL A 2 0.13 35.61 15.09
C VAL A 2 -1.18 36.43 15.05
N LYS A 3 -1.38 37.35 15.99
CA LYS A 3 -2.55 38.26 16.00
C LYS A 3 -2.71 39.07 14.71
N SER A 4 -1.62 39.50 14.09
CA SER A 4 -1.66 40.25 12.83
C SER A 4 -2.01 39.35 11.66
N LEU A 5 -1.45 38.13 11.63
CA LEU A 5 -1.75 37.12 10.60
C LEU A 5 -3.23 36.76 10.63
N LEU A 6 -3.78 36.50 11.82
CA LEU A 6 -5.17 36.12 11.99
C LEU A 6 -6.14 37.24 11.59
N LYS A 7 -5.83 38.49 11.96
CA LYS A 7 -6.60 39.66 11.49
C LYS A 7 -6.60 39.77 9.98
N ASN A 8 -5.46 39.56 9.33
CA ASN A 8 -5.38 39.59 7.88
C ASN A 8 -6.16 38.45 7.23
N TYR A 9 -6.05 37.24 7.77
CA TYR A 9 -6.80 36.08 7.31
C TYR A 9 -8.32 36.29 7.38
N LEU A 10 -8.85 36.76 8.52
CA LEU A 10 -10.28 37.05 8.67
C LEU A 10 -10.76 38.18 7.74
N LYS A 11 -9.89 39.15 7.45
CA LYS A 11 -10.14 40.20 6.45
C LYS A 11 -10.28 39.60 5.05
N GLU A 12 -9.34 38.74 4.64
CA GLU A 12 -9.39 38.10 3.32
C GLU A 12 -10.58 37.15 3.17
N LEU A 13 -10.96 36.39 4.20
CA LEU A 13 -12.19 35.59 4.20
C LEU A 13 -13.43 36.47 3.97
N SER A 14 -13.50 37.62 4.66
CA SER A 14 -14.64 38.54 4.53
C SER A 14 -14.68 39.19 3.15
N ASN A 15 -13.53 39.57 2.59
CA ASN A 15 -13.44 40.11 1.24
C ASN A 15 -13.92 39.11 0.20
N THR A 16 -13.52 37.83 0.30
CA THR A 16 -14.00 36.77 -0.59
C THR A 16 -15.50 36.56 -0.44
N TYR A 17 -16.01 36.53 0.78
CA TYR A 17 -17.46 36.40 1.03
C TYR A 17 -18.27 37.54 0.39
N GLN A 18 -17.78 38.78 0.50
CA GLN A 18 -18.47 39.96 -0.03
C GLN A 18 -18.57 40.02 -1.55
N ARG A 19 -17.73 39.28 -2.29
CA ARG A 19 -17.83 39.21 -3.75
C ARG A 19 -19.13 38.56 -4.22
N GLY A 20 -19.73 37.71 -3.37
CA GLY A 20 -21.06 37.11 -3.60
C GLY A 20 -21.10 35.92 -4.58
N ASP A 21 -19.97 35.59 -5.21
CA ASP A 21 -19.79 34.47 -6.15
C ASP A 21 -18.84 33.38 -5.62
N ALA A 22 -18.37 33.53 -4.37
CA ALA A 22 -17.42 32.63 -3.76
C ALA A 22 -18.01 31.24 -3.50
N ARG A 23 -17.23 30.21 -3.87
CA ARG A 23 -17.46 28.82 -3.49
C ARG A 23 -16.46 28.41 -2.41
N GLU A 24 -16.64 27.23 -1.84
CA GLU A 24 -15.74 26.69 -0.83
C GLU A 24 -14.26 26.77 -1.26
N GLU A 25 -13.94 26.40 -2.50
CA GLU A 25 -12.57 26.39 -3.01
C GLU A 25 -11.97 27.81 -3.11
N SER A 26 -12.81 28.85 -3.18
CA SER A 26 -12.38 30.25 -3.19
C SER A 26 -11.68 30.67 -1.89
N TYR A 27 -11.87 29.91 -0.80
CA TYR A 27 -11.24 30.18 0.49
C TYR A 27 -9.97 29.34 0.74
N TYR A 28 -9.68 28.35 -0.10
CA TYR A 28 -8.57 27.41 0.12
C TYR A 28 -7.19 28.09 0.11
N GLN A 29 -7.01 29.08 -0.77
CA GLN A 29 -5.78 29.86 -0.83
C GLN A 29 -5.51 30.62 0.47
N HIS A 30 -6.57 31.13 1.12
CA HIS A 30 -6.45 31.86 2.38
C HIS A 30 -6.02 30.93 3.51
N LEU A 31 -6.63 29.75 3.58
CA LEU A 31 -6.27 28.73 4.58
C LEU A 31 -4.84 28.24 4.38
N SER A 32 -4.44 27.94 3.14
CA SER A 32 -3.06 27.54 2.81
C SER A 32 -2.04 28.62 3.22
N THR A 33 -2.36 29.89 2.95
CA THR A 33 -1.51 31.02 3.34
C THR A 33 -1.41 31.17 4.86
N LEU A 34 -2.52 30.99 5.57
CA LEU A 34 -2.55 31.01 7.04
C LEU A 34 -1.66 29.90 7.60
N ILE A 35 -1.82 28.66 7.14
CA ILE A 35 -1.05 27.50 7.62
C ILE A 35 0.45 27.71 7.40
N LYS A 36 0.87 28.13 6.20
CA LYS A 36 2.28 28.43 5.88
C LYS A 36 2.84 29.58 6.72
N SER A 37 2.04 30.60 6.99
CA SER A 37 2.46 31.74 7.82
C SER A 37 2.55 31.38 9.30
N LEU A 38 1.64 30.52 9.78
CA LEU A 38 1.64 30.00 11.14
C LEU A 38 2.85 29.09 11.36
N SER A 39 3.14 28.14 10.46
CA SER A 39 4.31 27.27 10.60
C SER A 39 5.61 28.07 10.70
N GLY A 40 5.79 29.07 9.83
CA GLY A 40 6.95 29.98 9.88
C GLY A 40 7.03 30.80 11.18
N THR A 41 5.90 31.33 11.66
CA THR A 41 5.85 32.11 12.92
C THR A 41 6.11 31.24 14.14
N LEU A 42 5.66 29.99 14.11
CA LEU A 42 5.82 28.99 15.17
C LEU A 42 7.14 28.21 15.03
N GLN A 43 7.99 28.59 14.07
CA GLN A 43 9.32 28.01 13.82
C GLN A 43 9.32 26.53 13.42
N PHE A 44 8.19 26.00 12.92
CA PHE A 44 8.14 24.71 12.26
C PHE A 44 8.63 24.86 10.81
N LYS A 45 9.76 24.23 10.51
CA LYS A 45 10.36 24.22 9.17
C LYS A 45 9.78 23.07 8.35
N ASN A 46 9.92 23.19 7.02
CA ASN A 46 9.51 22.15 6.07
C ASN A 46 8.03 21.79 6.19
N ILE A 47 7.15 22.79 6.15
CA ILE A 47 5.71 22.58 6.03
C ILE A 47 5.27 23.09 4.66
N ASP A 48 4.86 22.17 3.81
CA ASP A 48 4.18 22.44 2.56
C ASP A 48 2.70 22.02 2.65
N VAL A 49 1.89 22.65 1.81
CA VAL A 49 0.44 22.49 1.77
C VAL A 49 0.04 22.13 0.35
N THR A 50 -0.43 20.90 0.16
CA THR A 50 -1.05 20.46 -1.09
C THR A 50 -2.56 20.56 -0.95
N SER A 51 -3.22 21.29 -1.85
CA SER A 51 -4.67 21.39 -1.93
C SER A 51 -5.21 20.43 -3.00
N LEU A 52 -6.27 19.70 -2.66
CA LEU A 52 -6.83 18.59 -3.44
C LEU A 52 -8.36 18.73 -3.56
N PRO A 53 -8.90 19.85 -4.08
CA PRO A 53 -10.34 20.06 -4.14
C PRO A 53 -10.99 18.94 -4.97
N LYS A 54 -11.83 18.12 -4.34
CA LYS A 54 -12.75 17.20 -5.02
C LYS A 54 -14.18 17.68 -4.85
N ARG A 55 -14.99 17.46 -5.88
CA ARG A 55 -16.42 17.84 -5.88
C ARG A 55 -17.31 16.81 -5.18
N THR A 56 -16.73 15.72 -4.70
CA THR A 56 -17.43 14.56 -4.15
C THR A 56 -17.03 14.36 -2.70
N ASP A 57 -17.93 13.79 -1.90
CA ASP A 57 -17.64 13.36 -0.51
C ASP A 57 -16.72 12.13 -0.45
N ALA A 58 -16.19 11.69 -1.60
CA ALA A 58 -15.32 10.54 -1.77
C ALA A 58 -13.94 10.97 -2.27
N GLY A 59 -12.88 10.39 -1.71
CA GLY A 59 -11.51 10.78 -1.99
C GLY A 59 -10.77 11.39 -0.81
N ASN A 60 -9.57 11.89 -1.08
CA ASN A 60 -8.65 12.43 -0.08
C ASN A 60 -9.22 13.67 0.62
N PRO A 61 -8.79 13.97 1.86
CA PRO A 61 -9.07 15.25 2.49
C PRO A 61 -8.56 16.42 1.64
N ASP A 62 -9.21 17.59 1.75
CA ASP A 62 -8.94 18.77 0.92
C ASP A 62 -7.50 19.27 0.98
N PHE A 63 -6.82 19.08 2.12
CA PHE A 63 -5.43 19.45 2.29
C PHE A 63 -4.59 18.32 2.86
N ARG A 64 -3.40 18.18 2.30
CA ARG A 64 -2.28 17.44 2.90
C ARG A 64 -1.22 18.42 3.38
N ILE A 65 -0.80 18.26 4.64
CA ILE A 65 0.27 19.01 5.27
C ILE A 65 1.45 18.07 5.49
N TRP A 66 2.60 18.41 4.92
CA TRP A 66 3.74 17.49 4.80
C TRP A 66 5.05 18.25 4.54
N ASP A 67 6.18 17.56 4.51
CA ASP A 67 7.51 18.15 4.32
C ASP A 67 7.95 18.32 2.85
N GLY A 68 7.09 17.96 1.90
CA GLY A 68 7.43 17.96 0.47
C GLY A 68 8.24 16.74 0.01
N LYS A 69 8.55 15.80 0.91
CA LYS A 69 9.35 14.61 0.64
C LYS A 69 8.69 13.34 1.17
N ASN A 70 8.78 13.11 2.47
CA ASN A 70 8.44 11.82 3.11
C ASN A 70 7.50 11.98 4.29
N HIS A 71 7.66 13.03 5.10
CA HIS A 71 6.94 13.17 6.36
C HIS A 71 5.58 13.88 6.17
N ILE A 72 4.48 13.21 6.54
CA ILE A 72 3.13 13.77 6.53
C ILE A 72 2.79 14.18 7.96
N THR A 73 2.65 15.49 8.15
CA THR A 73 2.18 16.07 9.39
C THR A 73 0.72 15.73 9.61
N GLY A 74 -0.14 15.84 8.59
CA GLY A 74 -1.54 15.50 8.72
C GLY A 74 -2.41 16.04 7.60
N TYR A 75 -3.71 15.95 7.80
CA TYR A 75 -4.72 16.31 6.81
C TYR A 75 -5.67 17.36 7.35
N ILE A 76 -6.27 18.14 6.46
CA ILE A 76 -7.31 19.10 6.81
C ILE A 76 -8.47 18.90 5.86
N GLU A 77 -9.65 18.73 6.43
CA GLU A 77 -10.93 18.79 5.72
C GLU A 77 -11.54 20.17 5.97
N ALA A 78 -11.82 20.89 4.90
CA ALA A 78 -12.51 22.16 4.96
C ALA A 78 -13.99 21.97 4.61
N LYS A 79 -14.82 22.88 5.10
CA LYS A 79 -16.22 23.02 4.70
C LYS A 79 -16.51 24.47 4.44
N ASP A 80 -17.51 24.73 3.60
CA ASP A 80 -17.92 26.09 3.26
C ASP A 80 -18.07 26.96 4.53
N PRO A 81 -17.53 28.20 4.54
CA PRO A 81 -17.58 29.05 5.72
C PRO A 81 -19.00 29.42 6.19
N SER A 82 -20.01 29.21 5.35
CA SER A 82 -21.42 29.37 5.72
C SER A 82 -21.96 28.22 6.58
N ASN A 83 -21.25 27.08 6.64
CA ASN A 83 -21.58 25.95 7.50
C ASN A 83 -21.19 26.26 8.95
N THR A 84 -22.19 26.67 9.73
CA THR A 84 -21.99 27.10 11.12
C THR A 84 -22.07 25.98 12.16
N ASN A 85 -22.40 24.74 11.75
CA ASN A 85 -22.54 23.63 12.67
C ASN A 85 -21.67 22.44 12.24
N LEU A 86 -20.43 22.43 12.74
CA LEU A 86 -19.50 21.34 12.49
C LEU A 86 -19.88 20.04 13.22
N ASP A 87 -20.76 20.06 14.23
CA ASP A 87 -21.20 18.83 14.94
C ASP A 87 -21.94 17.88 14.00
N ILE A 88 -22.68 18.41 13.02
CA ILE A 88 -23.35 17.58 12.00
C ILE A 88 -22.29 16.91 11.12
N ILE A 89 -21.27 17.65 10.71
CA ILE A 89 -20.18 17.15 9.85
C ILE A 89 -19.34 16.10 10.60
N GLU A 90 -19.19 16.23 11.91
CA GLU A 90 -18.52 15.20 12.73
C GLU A 90 -19.16 13.82 12.62
N THR A 91 -20.48 13.79 12.44
CA THR A 91 -21.21 12.52 12.32
C THR A 91 -21.22 11.95 10.90
N SER A 92 -20.70 12.70 9.92
CA SER A 92 -20.65 12.27 8.51
C SER A 92 -19.76 11.04 8.33
N GLU A 93 -20.13 10.17 7.39
CA GLU A 93 -19.32 9.00 7.02
C GLU A 93 -17.95 9.42 6.47
N GLN A 94 -17.90 10.56 5.75
CA GLN A 94 -16.66 11.12 5.22
C GLN A 94 -15.64 11.41 6.34
N LEU A 95 -16.04 12.19 7.36
CA LEU A 95 -15.10 12.55 8.44
C LEU A 95 -14.73 11.34 9.30
N LYS A 96 -15.70 10.47 9.63
CA LYS A 96 -15.41 9.22 10.36
C LYS A 96 -14.38 8.37 9.63
N ARG A 97 -14.47 8.28 8.30
CA ARG A 97 -13.50 7.57 7.47
C ARG A 97 -12.12 8.23 7.49
N TYR A 98 -12.03 9.55 7.41
CA TYR A 98 -10.75 10.27 7.54
C TYR A 98 -10.12 10.07 8.91
N CYS A 99 -10.88 10.28 9.98
CA CYS A 99 -10.41 10.15 11.36
C CYS A 99 -10.07 8.70 11.76
N SER A 100 -10.65 7.70 11.11
CA SER A 100 -10.29 6.29 11.32
C SER A 100 -9.09 5.83 10.49
N THR A 101 -8.77 6.53 9.40
CA THR A 101 -7.65 6.22 8.49
C THR A 101 -6.39 7.00 8.86
N PHE A 102 -6.52 8.30 9.06
CA PHE A 102 -5.40 9.22 9.29
C PHE A 102 -5.33 9.63 10.76
N PRO A 103 -4.14 9.59 11.38
CA PRO A 103 -3.98 9.82 12.81
C PRO A 103 -3.95 11.30 13.21
N ASN A 104 -3.85 12.22 12.25
CA ASN A 104 -3.81 13.67 12.48
C ASN A 104 -4.70 14.38 11.48
N VAL A 105 -5.89 14.82 11.90
CA VAL A 105 -6.88 15.45 11.02
C VAL A 105 -7.39 16.73 11.67
N ILE A 106 -7.52 17.79 10.90
CA ILE A 106 -8.27 19.00 11.28
C ILE A 106 -9.55 19.07 10.47
N LEU A 107 -10.68 19.33 11.12
CA LEU A 107 -11.91 19.79 10.47
C LEU A 107 -12.02 21.31 10.66
N THR A 108 -12.37 22.04 9.59
CA THR A 108 -12.60 23.48 9.70
C THR A 108 -13.67 24.01 8.75
N ASN A 109 -14.40 25.03 9.20
CA ASN A 109 -15.21 25.90 8.32
C ASN A 109 -14.54 27.27 8.12
N PHE A 110 -13.20 27.31 8.17
CA PHE A 110 -12.36 28.51 8.12
C PHE A 110 -12.40 29.42 9.35
N TYR A 111 -13.38 29.27 10.25
CA TYR A 111 -13.52 30.07 11.48
C TYR A 111 -13.40 29.22 12.76
N GLU A 112 -13.76 27.95 12.69
CA GLU A 112 -13.64 26.98 13.76
C GLU A 112 -12.69 25.86 13.31
N PHE A 113 -11.80 25.42 14.19
CA PHE A 113 -10.81 24.39 13.93
C PHE A 113 -10.93 23.31 15.01
N ARG A 114 -11.14 22.07 14.59
CA ARG A 114 -11.21 20.90 15.46
C ARG A 114 -10.10 19.93 15.10
N LEU A 115 -9.24 19.62 16.06
CA LEU A 115 -8.11 18.71 15.87
C LEU A 115 -8.45 17.32 16.41
N TYR A 116 -8.33 16.32 15.55
CA TYR A 116 -8.50 14.90 15.88
C TYR A 116 -7.15 14.19 15.87
N ARG A 117 -6.92 13.39 16.92
CA ARG A 117 -5.76 12.52 17.08
C ARG A 117 -6.25 11.09 17.19
N ASN A 118 -5.86 10.23 16.26
CA ASN A 118 -6.27 8.82 16.24
C ASN A 118 -7.80 8.61 16.39
N GLY A 119 -8.60 9.47 15.79
CA GLY A 119 -10.06 9.41 15.85
C GLY A 119 -10.71 10.22 16.98
N GLU A 120 -9.95 10.71 17.96
CA GLU A 120 -10.48 11.46 19.11
C GLU A 120 -10.26 12.96 18.94
N ARG A 121 -11.31 13.77 19.17
CA ARG A 121 -11.19 15.24 19.19
C ARG A 121 -10.42 15.67 20.44
N ILE A 122 -9.24 16.25 20.26
CA ILE A 122 -8.36 16.66 21.37
C ILE A 122 -8.32 18.17 21.60
N LYS A 123 -8.62 18.98 20.58
CA LYS A 123 -8.67 20.45 20.69
C LYS A 123 -9.74 21.02 19.76
N GLU A 124 -10.29 22.16 20.17
CA GLU A 124 -11.25 22.95 19.41
C GLU A 124 -11.00 24.43 19.68
N VAL A 125 -11.08 25.24 18.63
CA VAL A 125 -10.96 26.69 18.75
C VAL A 125 -11.79 27.40 17.68
N MET A 126 -12.50 28.45 18.11
CA MET A 126 -13.18 29.39 17.21
C MET A 126 -12.39 30.70 17.18
N ILE A 127 -11.92 31.12 15.99
CA ILE A 127 -11.02 32.26 15.82
C ILE A 127 -11.73 33.57 15.46
N GLY A 128 -13.03 33.50 15.18
CA GLY A 128 -13.88 34.64 14.88
C GLY A 128 -15.30 34.17 14.55
N ARG A 129 -16.30 35.00 14.81
CA ARG A 129 -17.71 34.64 14.63
C ARG A 129 -18.18 34.90 13.18
N PRO A 130 -18.61 33.89 12.41
CA PRO A 130 -19.02 34.07 11.02
C PRO A 130 -20.19 35.04 10.83
N ILE A 131 -21.06 35.17 11.83
CA ILE A 131 -22.24 36.06 11.81
C ILE A 131 -21.85 37.52 11.53
N LEU A 132 -20.69 37.97 12.01
CA LEU A 132 -20.24 39.36 11.82
C LEU A 132 -19.86 39.63 10.36
N ALA A 133 -19.15 38.69 9.71
CA ALA A 133 -18.84 38.77 8.29
C ALA A 133 -20.12 38.77 7.43
N ARG A 134 -21.11 37.95 7.80
CA ARG A 134 -22.35 37.78 7.02
C ARG A 134 -23.34 38.92 7.18
N LYS A 135 -23.57 39.40 8.40
CA LYS A 135 -24.59 40.42 8.69
C LYS A 135 -24.06 41.85 8.63
N LEU A 136 -22.82 42.07 9.05
CA LEU A 136 -22.25 43.42 9.19
C LEU A 136 -21.28 43.77 8.05
N GLN A 137 -21.04 42.86 7.10
CA GLN A 137 -20.08 43.03 6.00
C GLN A 137 -18.73 43.56 6.48
N ALA A 138 -18.29 43.10 7.64
CA ALA A 138 -17.06 43.53 8.28
C ALA A 138 -16.30 42.32 8.80
N PRO A 139 -14.95 42.34 8.78
CA PRO A 139 -14.17 41.23 9.29
C PRO A 139 -14.40 41.05 10.80
N PRO A 140 -14.67 39.81 11.26
CA PRO A 140 -14.81 39.56 12.68
C PRO A 140 -13.51 39.89 13.43
N PRO A 141 -13.59 40.33 14.69
CA PRO A 141 -12.41 40.45 15.52
C PRO A 141 -11.77 39.07 15.70
N ALA A 142 -10.44 39.05 15.72
CA ALA A 142 -9.67 37.85 16.02
C ALA A 142 -9.87 37.44 17.48
N GLU A 143 -10.38 36.24 17.70
CA GLU A 143 -10.64 35.61 19.00
C GLU A 143 -9.70 34.41 19.22
N ASN A 144 -9.53 33.98 20.49
CA ASN A 144 -8.85 32.74 20.90
C ASN A 144 -7.48 32.47 20.23
N ILE A 145 -6.64 33.51 20.19
CA ILE A 145 -5.35 33.49 19.48
C ILE A 145 -4.35 32.52 20.12
N ALA A 146 -4.38 32.41 21.46
CA ALA A 146 -3.48 31.54 22.20
C ALA A 146 -3.84 30.06 21.97
N GLU A 147 -5.13 29.76 21.96
CA GLU A 147 -5.70 28.44 21.72
C GLU A 147 -5.46 28.00 20.27
N LEU A 148 -5.60 28.91 19.30
CA LEU A 148 -5.26 28.63 17.90
C LEU A 148 -3.78 28.28 17.76
N LYS A 149 -2.92 29.04 18.42
CA LYS A 149 -1.48 28.79 18.43
C LYS A 149 -1.19 27.39 18.99
N ASP A 150 -1.72 27.07 20.16
CA ASP A 150 -1.54 25.76 20.81
C ASP A 150 -2.09 24.60 19.97
N LEU A 151 -3.22 24.79 19.28
CA LEU A 151 -3.76 23.80 18.34
C LEU A 151 -2.78 23.52 17.19
N PHE A 152 -2.30 24.57 16.51
CA PHE A 152 -1.37 24.40 15.38
C PHE A 152 0.02 23.94 15.81
N GLU A 153 0.52 24.34 16.99
CA GLU A 153 1.75 23.78 17.57
C GLU A 153 1.60 22.26 17.77
N THR A 154 0.46 21.81 18.33
CA THR A 154 0.16 20.39 18.53
C THR A 154 -0.04 19.62 17.21
N PHE A 155 -0.60 20.28 16.20
CA PHE A 155 -0.77 19.68 14.87
C PHE A 155 0.58 19.54 14.15
N PHE A 156 1.39 20.60 14.13
CA PHE A 156 2.69 20.62 13.44
C PHE A 156 3.75 19.77 14.13
N SER A 157 3.65 19.53 15.44
CA SER A 157 4.59 18.67 16.17
C SER A 157 4.34 17.17 15.97
N PHE A 158 3.32 16.78 15.20
CA PHE A 158 3.00 15.37 15.02
C PHE A 158 3.95 14.67 14.07
N SER A 159 4.33 13.45 14.45
CA SER A 159 4.96 12.47 13.59
C SER A 159 4.34 11.09 13.84
N LEU A 160 4.29 10.25 12.81
CA LEU A 160 3.85 8.86 12.98
C LEU A 160 4.77 8.15 14.01
N PRO A 161 4.19 7.51 15.04
CA PRO A 161 4.98 6.75 15.99
C PRO A 161 5.57 5.52 15.29
N SER A 162 6.80 5.17 15.63
CA SER A 162 7.43 3.97 15.06
C SER A 162 6.64 2.72 15.46
N ILE A 163 6.22 1.95 14.46
CA ILE A 163 5.49 0.70 14.65
C ILE A 163 6.50 -0.40 14.93
N LYS A 164 6.26 -1.13 16.04
CA LYS A 164 7.16 -2.17 16.53
C LYS A 164 6.67 -3.60 16.34
N THR A 165 5.44 -3.79 15.88
CA THR A 165 4.85 -5.14 15.75
C THR A 165 4.23 -5.35 14.36
N ALA A 166 4.34 -6.57 13.85
CA ALA A 166 3.71 -6.98 12.60
C ALA A 166 2.19 -6.78 12.62
N ARG A 167 1.55 -7.06 13.77
CA ARG A 167 0.10 -6.90 13.93
C ARG A 167 -0.33 -5.44 13.77
N SER A 168 0.33 -4.52 14.47
CA SER A 168 0.03 -3.09 14.37
C SER A 168 0.27 -2.57 12.95
N LEU A 169 1.37 -3.01 12.30
CA LEU A 169 1.68 -2.64 10.93
C LEU A 169 0.59 -3.12 9.96
N ALA A 170 0.16 -4.38 10.09
CA ALA A 170 -0.88 -4.95 9.26
C ALA A 170 -2.22 -4.21 9.39
N ILE A 171 -2.58 -3.80 10.61
CA ILE A 171 -3.81 -3.03 10.87
C ILE A 171 -3.74 -1.65 10.21
N GLU A 172 -2.63 -0.92 10.40
CA GLU A 172 -2.47 0.43 9.87
C GLU A 172 -2.34 0.45 8.34
N LEU A 173 -1.70 -0.55 7.74
CA LEU A 173 -1.69 -0.75 6.30
C LEU A 173 -3.10 -1.06 5.79
N ALA A 174 -3.82 -1.98 6.42
CA ALA A 174 -5.17 -2.37 6.00
C ALA A 174 -6.15 -1.18 5.94
N LYS A 175 -6.08 -0.26 6.91
CA LYS A 175 -6.88 0.98 6.90
C LYS A 175 -6.58 1.83 5.65
N ARG A 176 -5.31 2.07 5.36
CA ARG A 176 -4.85 2.88 4.22
C ARG A 176 -5.11 2.20 2.88
N THR A 177 -4.95 0.89 2.80
CA THR A 177 -5.27 0.13 1.59
C THR A 177 -6.77 0.16 1.30
N ARG A 178 -7.63 0.07 2.32
CA ARG A 178 -9.08 0.25 2.14
C ARG A 178 -9.40 1.62 1.58
N PHE A 179 -8.80 2.65 2.17
CA PHE A 179 -8.96 4.02 1.69
C PHE A 179 -8.51 4.16 0.24
N LEU A 180 -7.33 3.62 -0.11
CA LEU A 180 -6.84 3.57 -1.48
C LEU A 180 -7.83 2.88 -2.42
N ARG A 181 -8.41 1.73 -2.02
CA ARG A 181 -9.40 1.01 -2.82
C ARG A 181 -10.68 1.83 -3.03
N ASP A 182 -11.32 2.23 -1.93
CA ASP A 182 -12.69 2.74 -1.92
C ASP A 182 -12.77 4.22 -2.30
N GLU A 183 -11.80 5.02 -1.86
CA GLU A 183 -11.84 6.48 -1.99
C GLU A 183 -10.98 7.00 -3.14
N VAL A 184 -10.01 6.21 -3.58
CA VAL A 184 -9.11 6.64 -4.66
C VAL A 184 -9.37 5.82 -5.91
N ILE A 185 -9.03 4.53 -5.94
CA ILE A 185 -9.10 3.74 -7.18
C ILE A 185 -10.52 3.60 -7.69
N ALA A 186 -11.49 3.29 -6.83
CA ALA A 186 -12.89 3.18 -7.24
C ALA A 186 -13.46 4.51 -7.76
N VAL A 187 -13.07 5.64 -7.17
CA VAL A 187 -13.48 6.98 -7.61
C VAL A 187 -12.85 7.32 -8.96
N GLU A 188 -11.54 7.10 -9.13
CA GLU A 188 -10.86 7.36 -10.41
C GLU A 188 -11.36 6.47 -11.55
N LEU A 189 -11.84 5.24 -11.25
CA LEU A 189 -12.49 4.37 -12.23
C LEU A 189 -13.88 4.88 -12.63
N ALA A 190 -14.65 5.45 -11.70
CA ALA A 190 -15.98 5.98 -11.96
C ALA A 190 -15.95 7.36 -12.65
N GLU A 191 -14.90 8.15 -12.43
CA GLU A 191 -14.69 9.47 -13.04
C GLU A 191 -14.18 9.33 -14.48
N ASN A 192 -15.06 9.54 -15.47
CA ASN A 192 -14.67 9.61 -16.88
C ASN A 192 -13.90 10.93 -17.16
N ASP A 193 -12.87 10.87 -18.01
CA ASP A 193 -12.10 11.99 -18.61
C ASP A 193 -10.75 12.41 -17.97
N GLY A 194 -10.32 11.81 -16.86
CA GLY A 194 -9.00 12.09 -16.26
C GLY A 194 -7.82 11.44 -17.00
N LYS A 195 -6.62 12.06 -16.99
CA LYS A 195 -5.39 11.41 -17.47
C LYS A 195 -5.18 10.09 -16.71
N GLY A 196 -5.20 10.13 -15.38
CA GLY A 196 -5.01 8.94 -14.54
C GLY A 196 -6.07 7.85 -14.67
N HIS A 197 -7.31 8.22 -14.97
CA HIS A 197 -8.35 7.27 -15.35
C HIS A 197 -7.88 6.41 -16.54
N LYS A 198 -7.29 7.01 -17.58
CA LYS A 198 -6.80 6.28 -18.77
C LYS A 198 -5.69 5.28 -18.46
N GLN A 199 -4.79 5.56 -17.52
CA GLN A 199 -3.78 4.57 -17.14
C GLN A 199 -4.35 3.47 -16.24
N ILE A 200 -5.17 3.82 -15.24
CA ILE A 200 -5.79 2.85 -14.34
C ILE A 200 -6.71 1.90 -15.12
N ILE A 201 -7.49 2.42 -16.07
CA ILE A 201 -8.33 1.59 -16.94
C ILE A 201 -7.49 0.71 -17.88
N GLY A 202 -6.33 1.19 -18.33
CA GLY A 202 -5.38 0.38 -19.09
C GLY A 202 -4.91 -0.85 -18.30
N PHE A 203 -4.57 -0.67 -17.03
CA PHE A 203 -4.30 -1.80 -16.12
C PHE A 203 -5.53 -2.70 -15.97
N TYR A 204 -6.72 -2.14 -15.74
CA TYR A 204 -7.94 -2.95 -15.63
C TYR A 204 -8.16 -3.85 -16.84
N GLU A 205 -8.11 -3.30 -18.05
CA GLU A 205 -8.30 -4.06 -19.29
C GLU A 205 -7.23 -5.14 -19.48
N ALA A 206 -5.98 -4.85 -19.12
CA ALA A 206 -4.92 -5.85 -19.19
C ALA A 206 -5.09 -6.98 -18.17
N PHE A 207 -5.43 -6.66 -16.91
CA PHE A 207 -5.69 -7.66 -15.89
C PHE A 207 -6.90 -8.53 -16.25
N LYS A 208 -7.95 -7.91 -16.78
CA LYS A 208 -9.14 -8.62 -17.26
C LYS A 208 -8.80 -9.54 -18.41
N LYS A 209 -8.00 -9.07 -19.35
CA LYS A 209 -7.61 -9.86 -20.52
C LYS A 209 -6.69 -11.03 -20.20
N TYR A 210 -5.64 -10.79 -19.42
CA TYR A 210 -4.53 -11.74 -19.24
C TYR A 210 -4.59 -12.58 -17.97
N LEU A 211 -5.39 -12.19 -16.97
CA LEU A 211 -5.49 -12.92 -15.71
C LEU A 211 -6.89 -13.44 -15.41
N ILE A 212 -7.92 -12.58 -15.48
CA ILE A 212 -9.27 -12.92 -15.04
C ILE A 212 -10.30 -12.30 -16.00
N THR A 213 -10.79 -13.08 -16.98
CA THR A 213 -11.74 -12.60 -18.00
C THR A 213 -13.05 -12.04 -17.42
N THR A 214 -13.46 -12.53 -16.25
CA THR A 214 -14.66 -12.11 -15.52
C THR A 214 -14.41 -10.98 -14.52
N LEU A 215 -13.23 -10.34 -14.54
CA LEU A 215 -12.86 -9.28 -13.60
C LEU A 215 -13.80 -8.07 -13.73
N THR A 216 -14.41 -7.70 -12.61
CA THR A 216 -15.19 -6.47 -12.47
C THR A 216 -14.32 -5.31 -11.97
N GLU A 217 -14.73 -4.07 -12.22
CA GLU A 217 -14.01 -2.87 -11.73
C GLU A 217 -13.83 -2.88 -10.20
N LYS A 218 -14.85 -3.30 -9.45
CA LYS A 218 -14.77 -3.43 -7.99
C LYS A 218 -13.71 -4.43 -7.57
N GLN A 219 -13.63 -5.59 -8.24
CA GLN A 219 -12.60 -6.60 -7.96
C GLN A 219 -11.22 -6.10 -8.38
N PHE A 220 -11.12 -5.34 -9.47
CA PHE A 220 -9.88 -4.72 -9.92
C PHE A 220 -9.38 -3.66 -8.95
N ALA A 221 -10.23 -2.75 -8.48
CA ALA A 221 -9.86 -1.72 -7.51
C ALA A 221 -9.25 -2.35 -6.25
N ASP A 222 -9.86 -3.43 -5.78
CA ASP A 222 -9.35 -4.22 -4.66
C ASP A 222 -8.00 -4.87 -4.95
N LEU A 223 -7.86 -5.53 -6.10
CA LEU A 223 -6.62 -6.17 -6.52
C LEU A 223 -5.47 -5.15 -6.66
N TYR A 224 -5.76 -4.01 -7.28
CA TYR A 224 -4.80 -2.95 -7.56
C TYR A 224 -4.33 -2.26 -6.28
N ALA A 225 -5.26 -1.96 -5.35
CA ALA A 225 -4.92 -1.38 -4.05
C ALA A 225 -4.00 -2.31 -3.23
N GLN A 226 -4.29 -3.61 -3.20
CA GLN A 226 -3.43 -4.60 -2.55
C GLN A 226 -2.06 -4.68 -3.24
N THR A 227 -2.02 -4.66 -4.58
CA THR A 227 -0.78 -4.69 -5.36
C THR A 227 0.17 -3.55 -4.99
N ILE A 228 -0.35 -2.33 -4.91
CA ILE A 228 0.43 -1.15 -4.52
C ILE A 228 0.94 -1.30 -3.08
N THR A 229 0.07 -1.72 -2.15
CA THR A 229 0.44 -1.85 -0.74
C THR A 229 1.53 -2.91 -0.53
N TYR A 230 1.35 -4.11 -1.09
CA TYR A 230 2.33 -5.19 -0.96
C TYR A 230 3.60 -4.94 -1.77
N GLY A 231 3.50 -4.25 -2.91
CA GLY A 231 4.67 -3.80 -3.64
C GLY A 231 5.51 -2.81 -2.83
N LEU A 232 4.87 -1.85 -2.15
CA LEU A 232 5.56 -0.90 -1.28
C LEU A 232 6.19 -1.63 -0.08
N PHE A 233 5.47 -2.58 0.52
CA PHE A 233 6.00 -3.40 1.60
C PHE A 233 7.24 -4.19 1.14
N ALA A 234 7.13 -4.91 0.01
CA ALA A 234 8.25 -5.65 -0.57
C ALA A 234 9.45 -4.75 -0.92
N ALA A 235 9.20 -3.57 -1.49
CA ALA A 235 10.22 -2.56 -1.75
C ALA A 235 10.89 -2.10 -0.44
N ARG A 236 10.11 -1.78 0.58
CA ARG A 236 10.61 -1.34 1.89
C ARG A 236 11.52 -2.36 2.56
N THR A 237 11.19 -3.65 2.45
CA THR A 237 11.99 -4.74 3.05
C THR A 237 13.37 -4.90 2.42
N ARG A 238 13.53 -4.46 1.16
CA ARG A 238 14.79 -4.46 0.42
C ARG A 238 15.56 -3.13 0.56
N ALA A 239 14.89 -2.07 1.01
CA ALA A 239 15.48 -0.75 1.15
C ALA A 239 16.41 -0.64 2.37
N ASN A 240 17.59 -0.08 2.15
CA ASN A 240 18.54 0.30 3.20
C ASN A 240 18.59 1.83 3.27
N GLY A 241 18.02 2.44 4.31
CA GLY A 241 17.91 3.89 4.43
C GLY A 241 16.60 4.42 3.85
N GLU A 242 16.62 5.67 3.37
CA GLU A 242 15.42 6.44 2.98
C GLU A 242 14.43 5.66 2.12
N PHE A 243 13.15 5.88 2.39
CA PHE A 243 12.05 5.24 1.68
C PHE A 243 10.90 6.21 1.45
N ASN A 244 10.43 6.29 0.21
CA ASN A 244 9.23 6.99 -0.21
C ASN A 244 8.67 6.36 -1.49
N ARG A 245 7.53 6.87 -1.95
CA ARG A 245 6.88 6.39 -3.17
C ARG A 245 7.81 6.39 -4.39
N ILE A 246 8.56 7.47 -4.61
CA ILE A 246 9.44 7.61 -5.80
C ILE A 246 10.57 6.56 -5.76
N MET A 247 11.16 6.34 -4.59
CA MET A 247 12.25 5.37 -4.42
C MET A 247 11.79 3.91 -4.52
N ALA A 248 10.51 3.63 -4.27
CA ALA A 248 9.99 2.27 -4.23
C ALA A 248 10.26 1.47 -5.52
N TYR A 249 10.21 2.12 -6.69
CA TYR A 249 10.54 1.50 -7.98
C TYR A 249 11.95 0.88 -8.00
N ASN A 250 12.93 1.56 -7.41
CA ASN A 250 14.33 1.12 -7.43
C ASN A 250 14.56 -0.14 -6.58
N TYR A 251 13.69 -0.41 -5.60
CA TYR A 251 13.78 -1.57 -4.73
C TYR A 251 12.93 -2.75 -5.18
N ILE A 252 12.27 -2.65 -6.34
CA ILE A 252 11.52 -3.76 -6.94
C ILE A 252 12.43 -4.46 -7.97
N PRO A 253 12.72 -5.76 -7.81
CA PRO A 253 13.55 -6.52 -8.75
C PRO A 253 13.03 -6.44 -10.19
N SER A 254 13.96 -6.39 -11.16
CA SER A 254 13.63 -6.36 -12.59
C SER A 254 12.91 -7.60 -13.07
N THR A 255 13.12 -8.71 -12.36
CA THR A 255 12.53 -10.02 -12.63
C THR A 255 11.04 -10.11 -12.29
N ILE A 256 10.48 -9.13 -11.58
CA ILE A 256 9.06 -9.07 -11.19
C ILE A 256 8.35 -8.03 -12.07
N GLY A 257 8.21 -8.33 -13.36
CA GLY A 257 7.87 -7.37 -14.42
C GLY A 257 6.59 -6.56 -14.15
N ILE A 258 5.49 -7.21 -13.79
CA ILE A 258 4.21 -6.51 -13.58
C ILE A 258 4.22 -5.60 -12.36
N LEU A 259 4.90 -6.01 -11.27
CA LEU A 259 5.08 -5.13 -10.12
C LEU A 259 5.91 -3.92 -10.51
N ARG A 260 6.93 -4.12 -11.36
CA ARG A 260 7.77 -3.05 -11.87
C ARG A 260 7.02 -2.09 -12.81
N ASP A 261 6.10 -2.58 -13.63
CA ASP A 261 5.25 -1.75 -14.48
C ASP A 261 4.27 -0.89 -13.66
N VAL A 262 3.59 -1.49 -12.68
CA VAL A 262 2.74 -0.74 -11.74
C VAL A 262 3.56 0.34 -11.04
N PHE A 263 4.75 -0.01 -10.54
CA PHE A 263 5.61 0.94 -9.83
C PHE A 263 6.28 1.98 -10.70
N ARG A 264 6.47 1.72 -12.00
CA ARG A 264 6.89 2.74 -12.95
C ARG A 264 5.84 3.85 -13.01
N PHE A 265 4.57 3.47 -13.20
CA PHE A 265 3.46 4.41 -13.22
C PHE A 265 3.34 5.19 -11.90
N ILE A 266 3.31 4.50 -10.76
CA ILE A 266 3.07 5.19 -9.47
C ILE A 266 4.28 5.98 -8.94
N SER A 267 5.50 5.67 -9.37
CA SER A 267 6.74 6.25 -8.79
C SER A 267 7.45 7.21 -9.73
N LEU A 268 7.48 6.92 -11.04
CA LEU A 268 8.31 7.65 -12.02
C LEU A 268 7.50 8.50 -13.00
N GLU A 269 6.23 8.16 -13.20
CA GLU A 269 5.33 8.92 -14.06
C GLU A 269 4.53 9.95 -13.25
N ASP A 270 3.36 10.34 -13.77
CA ASP A 270 2.50 11.37 -13.20
C ASP A 270 1.10 10.81 -12.89
N PRO A 271 0.96 9.99 -11.83
CA PRO A 271 -0.33 9.43 -11.41
C PRO A 271 -1.24 10.54 -10.84
N PRO A 272 -2.57 10.31 -10.71
CA PRO A 272 -3.47 11.23 -10.03
C PRO A 272 -2.94 11.72 -8.69
N LYS A 273 -3.19 13.00 -8.37
CA LYS A 273 -2.78 13.56 -7.07
C LYS A 273 -3.41 12.84 -5.88
N SER A 274 -4.66 12.39 -6.02
CA SER A 274 -5.36 11.52 -5.07
C SER A 274 -4.57 10.24 -4.78
N LEU A 275 -4.09 9.59 -5.84
CA LEU A 275 -3.24 8.40 -5.76
C LEU A 275 -1.88 8.70 -5.15
N GLN A 276 -1.19 9.78 -5.56
CA GLN A 276 0.09 10.18 -4.96
C GLN A 276 -0.04 10.31 -3.44
N VAL A 277 -1.10 10.97 -2.96
CA VAL A 277 -1.27 11.30 -1.54
C VAL A 277 -1.42 10.07 -0.65
N ILE A 278 -2.26 9.11 -1.03
CA ILE A 278 -2.44 7.90 -0.21
C ILE A 278 -1.24 6.95 -0.33
N VAL A 279 -0.58 6.90 -1.48
CA VAL A 279 0.61 6.05 -1.68
C VAL A 279 1.81 6.63 -0.93
N ASP A 280 1.96 7.96 -0.86
CA ASP A 280 2.95 8.63 -0.02
C ASP A 280 2.70 8.32 1.47
N ASP A 281 1.44 8.30 1.93
CA ASP A 281 1.08 7.97 3.33
C ASP A 281 1.35 6.51 3.69
N ILE A 282 1.07 5.57 2.78
CA ILE A 282 1.49 4.17 2.94
C ILE A 282 3.02 4.06 2.97
N ALA A 283 3.73 4.81 2.13
CA ALA A 283 5.18 4.80 2.09
C ALA A 283 5.80 5.38 3.37
N GLU A 284 5.24 6.46 3.93
CA GLU A 284 5.70 7.02 5.22
C GLU A 284 5.48 6.03 6.36
N LEU A 285 4.31 5.37 6.43
CA LEU A 285 4.03 4.34 7.41
C LEU A 285 5.10 3.24 7.38
N LEU A 286 5.46 2.78 6.19
CA LEU A 286 6.50 1.78 5.98
C LEU A 286 7.90 2.31 6.30
N TRP A 287 8.15 3.58 6.04
CA TRP A 287 9.42 4.24 6.34
C TRP A 287 9.69 4.31 7.85
N VAL A 288 8.73 4.77 8.65
CA VAL A 288 8.85 4.89 10.12
C VAL A 288 8.81 3.54 10.85
N THR A 289 8.54 2.47 10.10
CA THR A 289 8.51 1.10 10.59
C THR A 289 9.84 0.39 10.32
N GLU A 290 10.35 -0.35 11.31
CA GLU A 290 11.50 -1.24 11.14
C GLU A 290 11.06 -2.53 10.42
N ALA A 291 10.51 -2.44 9.20
CA ALA A 291 9.84 -3.54 8.51
C ALA A 291 10.71 -4.80 8.37
N LYS A 292 12.01 -4.61 8.07
CA LYS A 292 12.97 -5.71 8.00
C LYS A 292 13.13 -6.42 9.35
N LYS A 293 13.35 -5.65 10.42
CA LYS A 293 13.47 -6.20 11.78
C LYS A 293 12.18 -6.88 12.24
N ILE A 294 11.02 -6.29 11.94
CA ILE A 294 9.73 -6.91 12.23
C ILE A 294 9.62 -8.25 11.54
N LEU A 295 10.08 -8.39 10.29
CA LEU A 295 10.11 -9.69 9.62
C LEU A 295 11.17 -10.61 10.25
N ASP A 296 12.42 -10.15 10.40
CA ASP A 296 13.54 -10.92 10.93
C ASP A 296 13.24 -11.49 12.33
N GLU A 297 12.79 -10.65 13.27
CA GLU A 297 12.41 -11.08 14.63
C GLU A 297 11.28 -12.10 14.61
N TYR A 298 10.34 -11.96 13.68
CA TYR A 298 9.18 -12.84 13.57
C TYR A 298 9.60 -14.20 12.96
N TYR A 299 10.51 -14.20 11.99
CA TYR A 299 11.16 -15.40 11.42
C TYR A 299 11.97 -16.18 12.46
N HIS A 300 12.77 -15.49 13.28
CA HIS A 300 13.63 -16.14 14.27
C HIS A 300 12.93 -16.52 15.58
N SER A 301 11.72 -16.01 15.84
CA SER A 301 11.00 -16.26 17.10
C SER A 301 10.49 -17.70 17.27
N GLY A 302 10.63 -18.58 16.27
CA GLY A 302 10.47 -20.02 16.43
C GLY A 302 9.07 -20.51 16.84
N LYS A 303 8.04 -19.66 16.80
CA LYS A 303 6.66 -20.02 17.18
C LYS A 303 5.90 -20.73 16.06
N GLY A 304 6.50 -21.75 15.44
CA GLY A 304 5.81 -22.76 14.63
C GLY A 304 4.85 -22.25 13.54
N SER A 305 5.17 -21.12 12.92
CA SER A 305 4.35 -20.57 11.83
C SER A 305 5.12 -19.60 10.95
N ASP A 306 4.71 -19.56 9.68
CA ASP A 306 5.26 -18.67 8.66
C ASP A 306 4.90 -17.19 8.97
N PRO A 307 5.90 -16.35 9.29
CA PRO A 307 5.69 -14.95 9.69
C PRO A 307 4.96 -14.08 8.69
N ILE A 308 5.31 -14.24 7.42
CA ILE A 308 4.74 -13.46 6.34
C ILE A 308 3.26 -13.81 6.19
N ILE A 309 2.90 -15.05 6.46
CA ILE A 309 1.52 -15.51 6.42
C ILE A 309 0.69 -14.90 7.54
N HIS A 310 1.17 -14.88 8.79
CA HIS A 310 0.42 -14.25 9.87
C HIS A 310 0.25 -12.74 9.70
N PHE A 311 1.27 -12.07 9.16
CA PHE A 311 1.15 -10.68 8.75
C PHE A 311 0.05 -10.51 7.69
N TYR A 312 0.08 -11.36 6.65
CA TYR A 312 -0.92 -11.37 5.58
C TYR A 312 -2.34 -11.66 6.09
N GLU A 313 -2.51 -12.61 7.02
CA GLU A 313 -3.79 -12.94 7.65
C GLU A 313 -4.33 -11.77 8.47
N THR A 314 -3.49 -11.15 9.29
CA THR A 314 -3.87 -9.98 10.09
C THR A 314 -4.27 -8.83 9.18
N PHE A 315 -3.53 -8.62 8.10
CA PHE A 315 -3.86 -7.62 7.09
C PHE A 315 -5.21 -7.93 6.46
N LEU A 316 -5.41 -9.14 5.89
CA LEU A 316 -6.63 -9.49 5.17
C LEU A 316 -7.87 -9.43 6.07
N SER A 317 -7.75 -9.96 7.29
CA SER A 317 -8.85 -9.94 8.27
C SER A 317 -9.22 -8.52 8.68
N THR A 318 -8.23 -7.63 8.80
CA THR A 318 -8.51 -6.22 9.05
C THR A 318 -9.10 -5.59 7.80
N TYR A 319 -8.45 -5.74 6.64
CA TYR A 319 -8.71 -5.09 5.35
C TYR A 319 -10.11 -5.37 4.82
N ASP A 320 -10.48 -6.64 4.69
CA ASP A 320 -11.81 -7.04 4.24
C ASP A 320 -12.13 -8.47 4.74
N PRO A 321 -12.89 -8.60 5.84
CA PRO A 321 -13.25 -9.90 6.40
C PRO A 321 -14.01 -10.81 5.42
N GLY A 322 -14.83 -10.21 4.54
CA GLY A 322 -15.66 -10.95 3.58
C GLY A 322 -14.90 -11.43 2.35
N ILE A 323 -13.83 -10.73 1.95
CA ILE A 323 -12.91 -11.19 0.91
C ILE A 323 -12.20 -12.48 1.31
N ARG A 324 -11.84 -12.65 2.60
CA ARG A 324 -11.19 -13.87 3.09
C ARG A 324 -12.01 -15.12 2.76
N GLU A 325 -13.31 -15.05 3.02
CA GLU A 325 -14.25 -16.15 2.77
C GLU A 325 -14.57 -16.30 1.27
N LYS A 326 -14.84 -15.19 0.57
CA LYS A 326 -15.22 -15.20 -0.86
C LYS A 326 -14.10 -15.59 -1.80
N ARG A 327 -12.85 -15.26 -1.50
CA ARG A 327 -11.68 -15.62 -2.34
C ARG A 327 -11.04 -16.94 -1.95
N GLY A 328 -11.56 -17.62 -0.92
CA GLY A 328 -11.03 -18.90 -0.49
C GLY A 328 -9.54 -18.88 -0.14
N VAL A 329 -9.03 -17.73 0.31
CA VAL A 329 -7.62 -17.57 0.72
C VAL A 329 -7.48 -18.20 2.10
N TYR A 330 -7.48 -19.53 2.11
CA TYR A 330 -7.27 -20.33 3.31
C TYR A 330 -5.80 -20.65 3.42
N TYR A 331 -5.19 -20.23 4.53
CA TYR A 331 -3.88 -20.73 4.87
C TYR A 331 -3.97 -22.24 5.08
N THR A 332 -3.15 -22.98 4.34
CA THR A 332 -3.01 -24.43 4.58
C THR A 332 -2.22 -24.62 5.87
N PRO A 333 -2.80 -25.26 6.92
CA PRO A 333 -2.11 -25.42 8.18
C PRO A 333 -0.76 -26.10 8.03
N GLU A 334 0.27 -25.61 8.72
CA GLU A 334 1.64 -26.12 8.59
C GLU A 334 1.76 -27.65 8.80
N PRO A 335 1.04 -28.28 9.76
CA PRO A 335 1.07 -29.73 9.91
C PRO A 335 0.63 -30.49 8.64
N VAL A 336 -0.34 -29.94 7.90
CA VAL A 336 -0.85 -30.54 6.65
C VAL A 336 0.20 -30.41 5.56
N VAL A 337 0.78 -29.21 5.39
CA VAL A 337 1.85 -28.98 4.42
C VAL A 337 3.05 -29.88 4.72
N ASN A 338 3.47 -29.94 5.98
CA ASN A 338 4.58 -30.76 6.46
C ASN A 338 4.34 -32.24 6.16
N TYR A 339 3.14 -32.75 6.40
CA TYR A 339 2.79 -34.13 6.12
C TYR A 339 2.87 -34.45 4.62
N ILE A 340 2.22 -33.64 3.79
CA ILE A 340 2.16 -33.87 2.33
C ILE A 340 3.56 -33.82 1.72
N VAL A 341 4.36 -32.80 2.04
CA VAL A 341 5.71 -32.65 1.47
C VAL A 341 6.64 -33.79 1.90
N LYS A 342 6.59 -34.22 3.16
CA LYS A 342 7.36 -35.38 3.65
C LYS A 342 6.90 -36.68 3.00
N ALA A 343 5.60 -36.87 2.80
CA ALA A 343 5.06 -38.04 2.12
C ALA A 343 5.55 -38.10 0.67
N ILE A 344 5.49 -37.00 -0.08
CA ILE A 344 6.02 -36.92 -1.46
C ILE A 344 7.52 -37.23 -1.46
N HIS A 345 8.30 -36.62 -0.57
CA HIS A 345 9.74 -36.89 -0.46
C HIS A 345 10.03 -38.38 -0.20
N SER A 346 9.27 -39.03 0.69
CA SER A 346 9.40 -40.46 0.96
C SER A 346 9.00 -41.32 -0.24
N ILE A 347 7.90 -40.98 -0.92
CA ILE A 347 7.40 -41.72 -2.08
C ILE A 347 8.42 -41.70 -3.22
N LEU A 348 9.05 -40.55 -3.49
CA LEU A 348 10.12 -40.43 -4.48
C LEU A 348 11.27 -41.41 -4.18
N LYS A 349 11.64 -41.57 -2.91
CA LYS A 349 12.67 -42.52 -2.48
C LYS A 349 12.24 -43.98 -2.61
N THR A 350 11.05 -44.33 -2.13
CA THR A 350 10.64 -45.74 -1.97
C THR A 350 9.99 -46.33 -3.21
N HIS A 351 9.31 -45.52 -4.03
CA HIS A 351 8.53 -45.99 -5.18
C HIS A 351 9.10 -45.57 -6.54
N PHE A 352 9.91 -44.49 -6.58
CA PHE A 352 10.49 -43.97 -7.83
C PHE A 352 12.02 -44.16 -7.91
N ASN A 353 12.64 -44.80 -6.92
CA ASN A 353 14.09 -45.02 -6.83
C ASN A 353 14.93 -43.73 -6.90
N LEU A 354 14.35 -42.58 -6.54
CA LEU A 354 15.06 -41.32 -6.44
C LEU A 354 15.56 -41.18 -5.01
N SER A 355 16.76 -41.71 -4.75
CA SER A 355 17.34 -41.86 -3.41
C SER A 355 17.48 -40.56 -2.61
N ASP A 356 17.54 -39.40 -3.29
CA ASP A 356 17.60 -38.06 -2.71
C ASP A 356 16.21 -37.40 -2.59
N GLY A 357 15.14 -38.11 -2.91
CA GLY A 357 13.77 -37.61 -2.87
C GLY A 357 13.62 -36.30 -3.64
N LEU A 358 13.06 -35.28 -3.00
CA LEU A 358 12.92 -33.93 -3.55
C LEU A 358 14.24 -33.24 -3.92
N ALA A 359 15.38 -33.72 -3.42
CA ALA A 359 16.69 -33.14 -3.75
C ALA A 359 17.33 -33.72 -5.02
N ASN A 360 16.74 -34.79 -5.57
CA ASN A 360 17.24 -35.45 -6.76
C ASN A 360 17.09 -34.54 -7.99
N GLN A 361 18.14 -34.42 -8.82
CA GLN A 361 18.18 -33.49 -9.95
C GLN A 361 17.09 -33.72 -11.01
N GLU A 362 16.56 -34.94 -11.12
CA GLU A 362 15.51 -35.31 -12.07
C GLU A 362 14.13 -34.80 -11.64
N VAL A 363 13.95 -34.39 -10.37
CA VAL A 363 12.67 -33.93 -9.86
C VAL A 363 12.33 -32.55 -10.40
N LYS A 364 11.12 -32.43 -10.95
CA LYS A 364 10.45 -31.16 -11.23
C LYS A 364 9.25 -31.03 -10.30
N LEU A 365 9.06 -29.84 -9.73
CA LEU A 365 7.95 -29.55 -8.83
C LEU A 365 7.12 -28.41 -9.44
N LEU A 366 5.80 -28.56 -9.42
CA LEU A 366 4.85 -27.51 -9.78
C LEU A 366 3.79 -27.42 -8.69
N ASP A 367 3.63 -26.22 -8.11
CA ASP A 367 2.45 -25.87 -7.33
C ASP A 367 1.49 -25.03 -8.21
N PRO A 368 0.37 -25.60 -8.69
CA PRO A 368 -0.55 -24.89 -9.58
C PRO A 368 -1.38 -23.81 -8.89
N ALA A 369 -1.34 -23.70 -7.56
CA ALA A 369 -2.07 -22.69 -6.79
C ALA A 369 -1.22 -22.27 -5.58
N GLY A 370 -0.08 -21.66 -5.91
CA GLY A 370 1.03 -21.43 -4.99
C GLY A 370 0.68 -20.57 -3.78
N GLY A 371 -0.30 -19.66 -3.89
CA GLY A 371 -0.63 -18.71 -2.84
C GLY A 371 0.63 -17.90 -2.45
N THR A 372 0.95 -17.95 -1.17
CA THR A 372 2.18 -17.36 -0.60
C THR A 372 3.36 -18.35 -0.60
N LEU A 373 3.34 -19.36 -1.47
CA LEU A 373 4.36 -20.39 -1.68
C LEU A 373 4.64 -21.28 -0.45
N THR A 374 3.62 -21.66 0.31
CA THR A 374 3.80 -22.52 1.50
C THR A 374 4.36 -23.91 1.15
N PHE A 375 3.83 -24.57 0.12
CA PHE A 375 4.33 -25.89 -0.31
C PHE A 375 5.73 -25.82 -0.92
N PRO A 376 6.02 -24.95 -1.91
CA PRO A 376 7.37 -24.83 -2.47
C PRO A 376 8.43 -24.48 -1.42
N ALA A 377 8.12 -23.55 -0.51
CA ALA A 377 9.02 -23.20 0.59
C ALA A 377 9.39 -24.43 1.44
N LYS A 378 8.40 -25.23 1.83
CA LYS A 378 8.66 -26.43 2.64
C LYS A 378 9.43 -27.50 1.86
N ALA A 379 9.12 -27.67 0.58
CA ALA A 379 9.80 -28.61 -0.30
C ALA A 379 11.28 -28.25 -0.48
N ILE A 380 11.59 -26.97 -0.69
CA ILE A 380 12.97 -26.46 -0.82
C ILE A 380 13.75 -26.71 0.48
N ASN A 381 13.21 -26.36 1.63
CA ASN A 381 13.89 -26.59 2.91
C ASN A 381 14.17 -28.08 3.15
N LEU A 382 13.18 -28.96 2.92
CA LEU A 382 13.38 -30.40 3.07
C LEU A 382 14.41 -30.96 2.08
N ALA A 383 14.42 -30.48 0.84
CA ALA A 383 15.39 -30.87 -0.17
C ALA A 383 16.81 -30.37 0.16
N ALA A 384 16.94 -29.14 0.66
CA ALA A 384 18.21 -28.57 1.09
C ALA A 384 18.79 -29.31 2.31
N ASP A 385 17.94 -29.71 3.26
CA ASP A 385 18.33 -30.52 4.42
C ASP A 385 18.85 -31.91 3.99
N GLU A 386 18.14 -32.59 3.09
CA GLU A 386 18.55 -33.88 2.53
C GLU A 386 19.89 -33.75 1.79
N TYR A 387 20.01 -32.75 0.90
CA TYR A 387 21.23 -32.51 0.14
C TYR A 387 22.42 -32.23 1.08
N SER A 388 22.23 -31.33 2.04
CA SER A 388 23.29 -30.95 3.00
C SER A 388 23.71 -32.12 3.88
N SER A 389 22.78 -32.99 4.27
CA SER A 389 23.08 -34.16 5.10
C SER A 389 23.91 -35.21 4.38
N LYS A 390 23.77 -35.35 3.06
CA LYS A 390 24.50 -36.33 2.24
C LYS A 390 25.79 -35.79 1.62
N TYR A 391 25.76 -34.56 1.12
CA TYR A 391 26.82 -33.99 0.28
C TYR A 391 27.54 -32.80 0.95
N GLY A 392 27.10 -32.40 2.14
CA GLY A 392 27.60 -31.23 2.84
C GLY A 392 27.09 -29.90 2.26
N LYS A 393 27.36 -28.81 2.96
CA LYS A 393 26.86 -27.46 2.59
C LYS A 393 27.62 -26.80 1.44
N GLY A 394 28.84 -27.25 1.13
CA GLY A 394 29.70 -26.62 0.13
C GLY A 394 29.13 -26.61 -1.29
N GLY A 395 28.33 -27.62 -1.64
CA GLY A 395 27.65 -27.71 -2.94
C GLY A 395 26.27 -27.05 -3.01
N LEU A 396 25.74 -26.59 -1.88
CA LEU A 396 24.33 -26.16 -1.77
C LEU A 396 24.01 -24.99 -2.70
N HIS A 397 24.93 -24.01 -2.81
CA HIS A 397 24.76 -22.86 -3.70
C HIS A 397 24.62 -23.28 -5.18
N HIS A 398 25.48 -24.18 -5.64
CA HIS A 398 25.44 -24.68 -7.02
C HIS A 398 24.19 -25.52 -7.27
N TRP A 399 23.80 -26.36 -6.30
CA TRP A 399 22.60 -27.18 -6.39
C TRP A 399 21.32 -26.33 -6.42
N ILE A 400 21.18 -25.30 -5.57
CA ILE A 400 20.04 -24.38 -5.60
C ILE A 400 19.91 -23.73 -6.98
N LYS A 401 21.00 -23.18 -7.50
CA LYS A 401 21.02 -22.50 -8.80
C LYS A 401 20.59 -23.40 -9.95
N ASN A 402 21.15 -24.62 -10.00
CA ASN A 402 20.98 -25.49 -11.16
C ASN A 402 19.74 -26.40 -11.08
N HIS A 403 19.26 -26.68 -9.87
CA HIS A 403 18.09 -27.54 -9.66
C HIS A 403 16.88 -26.74 -9.20
N ILE A 404 16.94 -26.12 -8.02
CA ILE A 404 15.76 -25.46 -7.41
C ILE A 404 15.23 -24.33 -8.27
N LEU A 405 16.07 -23.38 -8.68
CA LEU A 405 15.62 -22.25 -9.52
C LEU A 405 15.16 -22.68 -10.91
N ASN A 406 15.60 -23.84 -11.40
CA ASN A 406 15.28 -24.32 -12.73
C ASN A 406 14.05 -25.23 -12.78
N ASN A 407 13.83 -26.04 -11.74
CA ASN A 407 12.89 -27.16 -11.79
C ASN A 407 11.67 -26.99 -10.86
N PHE A 408 11.71 -26.04 -9.92
CA PHE A 408 10.60 -25.80 -9.01
C PHE A 408 9.83 -24.57 -9.50
N HIS A 409 8.53 -24.76 -9.70
CA HIS A 409 7.63 -23.80 -10.32
C HIS A 409 6.39 -23.62 -9.45
N ALA A 410 5.79 -22.44 -9.54
CA ALA A 410 4.47 -22.22 -8.98
C ALA A 410 3.66 -21.25 -9.85
N PHE A 411 2.35 -21.40 -9.83
CA PHE A 411 1.41 -20.48 -10.45
C PHE A 411 0.56 -19.80 -9.37
N GLU A 412 0.27 -18.53 -9.57
CA GLU A 412 -0.61 -17.77 -8.69
C GLU A 412 -1.49 -16.84 -9.52
N LEU A 413 -2.74 -16.66 -9.11
CA LEU A 413 -3.69 -15.81 -9.81
C LEU A 413 -3.70 -14.39 -9.26
N MET A 414 -3.43 -14.24 -7.96
CA MET A 414 -3.53 -12.98 -7.23
C MET A 414 -2.17 -12.32 -7.06
N MET A 415 -2.12 -11.02 -7.35
CA MET A 415 -0.89 -10.23 -7.29
C MET A 415 -0.29 -10.11 -5.88
N ALA A 416 -1.13 -10.00 -4.86
CA ALA A 416 -0.66 -9.84 -3.48
C ALA A 416 0.09 -11.10 -2.98
N PRO A 417 -0.51 -12.32 -3.03
CA PRO A 417 0.23 -13.55 -2.80
C PRO A 417 1.44 -13.73 -3.72
N TYR A 418 1.37 -13.28 -4.99
CA TYR A 418 2.50 -13.33 -5.90
C TYR A 418 3.70 -12.48 -5.42
N ALA A 419 3.47 -11.23 -5.03
CA ALA A 419 4.52 -10.35 -4.50
C ALA A 419 5.10 -10.89 -3.17
N ILE A 420 4.22 -11.41 -2.31
CA ILE A 420 4.59 -12.07 -1.06
C ILE A 420 5.43 -13.32 -1.30
N GLY A 421 5.06 -14.15 -2.28
CA GLY A 421 5.78 -15.37 -2.63
C GLY A 421 7.21 -15.07 -3.04
N HIS A 422 7.42 -14.07 -3.90
CA HIS A 422 8.77 -13.64 -4.29
C HIS A 422 9.58 -13.11 -3.10
N LEU A 423 8.96 -12.35 -2.20
CA LEU A 423 9.61 -11.88 -0.97
C LEU A 423 10.04 -13.06 -0.09
N LYS A 424 9.12 -13.99 0.18
CA LYS A 424 9.35 -15.16 1.01
C LYS A 424 10.44 -16.06 0.47
N MET A 425 10.44 -16.33 -0.85
CA MET A 425 11.50 -17.14 -1.46
C MET A 425 12.86 -16.45 -1.40
N GLY A 426 12.90 -15.12 -1.52
CA GLY A 426 14.13 -14.37 -1.28
C GLY A 426 14.72 -14.60 0.10
N PHE A 427 13.89 -14.58 1.16
CA PHE A 427 14.34 -14.87 2.53
C PHE A 427 14.80 -16.31 2.71
N ILE A 428 14.01 -17.28 2.26
CA ILE A 428 14.34 -18.71 2.39
C ILE A 428 15.67 -19.03 1.71
N LEU A 429 15.88 -18.49 0.50
CA LEU A 429 17.13 -18.71 -0.22
C LEU A 429 18.32 -18.05 0.50
N ASP A 430 18.16 -16.83 1.05
CA ASP A 430 19.22 -16.16 1.82
C ASP A 430 19.59 -16.96 3.10
N GLU A 431 18.61 -17.53 3.81
CA GLU A 431 18.85 -18.42 4.96
C GLU A 431 19.61 -19.69 4.57
N LEU A 432 19.37 -20.22 3.37
CA LEU A 432 20.11 -21.34 2.79
C LEU A 432 21.49 -20.91 2.24
N GLY A 433 21.88 -19.65 2.42
CA GLY A 433 23.16 -19.10 1.96
C GLY A 433 23.20 -18.77 0.46
N TYR A 434 22.04 -18.65 -0.18
CA TYR A 434 21.89 -18.32 -1.59
C TYR A 434 21.24 -16.93 -1.77
N LYS A 435 22.05 -15.95 -2.15
CA LYS A 435 21.56 -14.61 -2.52
C LYS A 435 21.22 -14.58 -4.00
N LEU A 436 19.94 -14.37 -4.31
CA LEU A 436 19.48 -14.15 -5.68
C LEU A 436 20.22 -12.96 -6.30
N ALA A 437 20.72 -13.15 -7.51
CA ALA A 437 21.19 -12.05 -8.36
C ALA A 437 20.01 -11.23 -8.91
N ASP A 438 20.29 -10.03 -9.43
CA ASP A 438 19.26 -9.11 -9.94
C ASP A 438 18.44 -9.67 -11.12
N ASP A 439 18.99 -10.63 -11.85
CA ASP A 439 18.38 -11.35 -12.97
C ASP A 439 17.79 -12.71 -12.55
N GLU A 440 17.91 -13.10 -11.29
CA GLU A 440 17.37 -14.35 -10.75
C GLU A 440 16.04 -14.12 -10.01
N ARG A 441 15.17 -15.13 -10.09
CA ARG A 441 13.96 -15.24 -9.26
C ARG A 441 13.56 -16.70 -9.10
N PHE A 442 12.80 -17.00 -8.05
CA PHE A 442 12.02 -18.24 -8.04
C PHE A 442 10.96 -18.20 -9.16
N LYS A 443 10.72 -19.33 -9.83
CA LYS A 443 9.79 -19.41 -10.97
C LYS A 443 8.33 -19.48 -10.51
N LEU A 444 7.89 -18.43 -9.83
CA LEU A 444 6.49 -18.14 -9.52
C LEU A 444 5.94 -17.22 -10.60
N TYR A 445 4.91 -17.69 -11.32
CA TYR A 445 4.27 -16.97 -12.42
C TYR A 445 2.87 -16.50 -12.06
N LEU A 446 2.52 -15.29 -12.51
CA LEU A 446 1.18 -14.74 -12.33
C LEU A 446 0.29 -15.18 -13.51
N THR A 447 -0.60 -16.14 -13.28
CA THR A 447 -1.41 -16.76 -14.32
C THR A 447 -2.65 -17.45 -13.74
N ASN A 448 -3.67 -17.65 -14.58
CA ASN A 448 -4.73 -18.61 -14.32
C ASN A 448 -4.28 -20.00 -14.76
N THR A 449 -4.07 -20.91 -13.80
CA THR A 449 -3.62 -22.29 -14.07
C THR A 449 -4.55 -23.04 -15.02
N LEU A 450 -5.87 -22.85 -14.91
CA LEU A 450 -6.87 -23.55 -15.72
C LEU A 450 -6.99 -22.99 -17.13
N GLU A 451 -6.49 -21.79 -17.37
CA GLU A 451 -6.55 -21.13 -18.67
C GLU A 451 -5.46 -21.71 -19.59
N MET A 452 -5.90 -22.32 -20.69
CA MET A 452 -5.02 -22.91 -21.71
C MET A 452 -4.98 -22.10 -23.00
N GLU A 453 -5.80 -21.06 -23.13
CA GLU A 453 -5.77 -20.19 -24.31
C GLU A 453 -4.47 -19.40 -24.37
N GLU A 454 -3.73 -19.56 -25.48
CA GLU A 454 -2.61 -18.69 -25.78
C GLU A 454 -3.13 -17.32 -26.21
N ILE A 455 -3.19 -16.41 -25.26
CA ILE A 455 -3.39 -15.00 -25.57
C ILE A 455 -2.15 -14.53 -26.32
N LYS A 456 -2.31 -14.17 -27.59
CA LYS A 456 -1.21 -13.64 -28.41
C LYS A 456 -0.54 -12.49 -27.65
N GLN A 457 0.80 -12.49 -27.67
CA GLN A 457 1.58 -11.42 -27.08
C GLN A 457 1.24 -10.13 -27.83
N ILE A 458 0.58 -9.20 -27.16
CA ILE A 458 0.31 -7.87 -27.71
C ILE A 458 1.23 -6.93 -26.97
N ALA A 459 2.02 -6.17 -27.72
CA ALA A 459 2.80 -5.08 -27.20
C ALA A 459 1.87 -3.90 -26.88
N ILE A 460 1.12 -3.98 -25.78
CA ILE A 460 0.51 -2.80 -25.17
C ILE A 460 1.64 -2.13 -24.36
N PRO A 461 2.10 -0.93 -24.75
CA PRO A 461 3.16 -0.23 -24.01
C PRO A 461 2.77 -0.06 -22.54
N GLY A 462 3.66 -0.46 -21.62
CA GLY A 462 3.46 -0.34 -20.17
C GLY A 462 2.79 -1.52 -19.47
N ILE A 463 2.36 -2.57 -20.20
CA ILE A 463 1.72 -3.76 -19.60
C ILE A 463 2.15 -5.08 -20.29
N SER A 464 3.28 -5.07 -21.02
CA SER A 464 3.80 -6.27 -21.69
C SER A 464 4.16 -7.40 -20.72
N SER A 465 4.50 -7.05 -19.48
CA SER A 465 4.90 -8.01 -18.44
C SER A 465 3.80 -9.02 -18.07
N LEU A 466 2.51 -8.64 -18.08
CA LEU A 466 1.42 -9.60 -17.86
C LEU A 466 1.36 -10.64 -18.97
N SER A 467 1.56 -10.20 -20.21
CA SER A 467 1.61 -11.11 -21.34
C SER A 467 2.83 -12.04 -21.28
N GLU A 468 3.97 -11.54 -20.80
CA GLU A 468 5.17 -12.35 -20.57
C GLU A 468 4.96 -13.39 -19.47
N GLU A 469 4.37 -13.03 -18.33
CA GLU A 469 4.03 -13.96 -17.25
C GLU A 469 3.10 -15.08 -17.75
N SER A 470 2.05 -14.73 -18.48
CA SER A 470 1.14 -15.69 -19.08
C SER A 470 1.84 -16.62 -20.09
N HIS A 471 2.77 -16.08 -20.89
CA HIS A 471 3.51 -16.87 -21.88
C HIS A 471 4.52 -17.84 -21.23
N LEU A 472 5.27 -17.38 -20.22
CA LEU A 472 6.21 -18.21 -19.47
C LEU A 472 5.49 -19.34 -18.73
N ALA A 473 4.34 -19.04 -18.10
CA ALA A 473 3.47 -20.07 -17.54
C ALA A 473 2.98 -21.06 -18.60
N GLY A 474 2.59 -20.57 -19.77
CA GLY A 474 2.17 -21.40 -20.91
C GLY A 474 3.25 -22.39 -21.36
N LYS A 475 4.53 -21.99 -21.36
CA LYS A 475 5.65 -22.91 -21.64
C LYS A 475 5.74 -24.02 -20.59
N VAL A 476 5.67 -23.68 -19.31
CA VAL A 476 5.71 -24.67 -18.20
C VAL A 476 4.53 -25.64 -18.27
N LYS A 477 3.34 -25.17 -18.67
CA LYS A 477 2.16 -26.02 -18.88
C LYS A 477 2.33 -27.01 -20.05
N LYS A 478 3.05 -26.62 -21.11
CA LYS A 478 3.28 -27.43 -22.32
C LYS A 478 4.47 -28.38 -22.22
N GLU A 479 5.57 -27.95 -21.61
CA GLU A 479 6.81 -28.74 -21.48
C GLU A 479 6.69 -29.93 -20.51
N ASN A 480 5.56 -30.04 -19.81
CA ASN A 480 5.25 -31.15 -18.89
C ASN A 480 4.03 -31.99 -19.34
N GLN A 481 3.57 -31.83 -20.59
CA GLN A 481 2.75 -32.83 -21.31
C GLN A 481 3.67 -33.67 -22.19
#